data_AF-A0A528CS22-F1
#
_entry.id   AF-A0A528CS22-F1
#
_cell.length_a   1.000
_cell.length_b   1.000
_cell.length_c   1.000
_cell.angle_alpha   90.00
_cell.angle_beta   90.00
_cell.angle_gamma   90.00
#
_symmetry.space_group_name_H-M   'P 1'
#
loop_
_entity.id
_entity.type
_entity.pdbx_description
1 polymer ?
#
loop_
_entity_poly.entity_id
_entity_poly.type
_entity_poly.pdbx_seq_one_letter_code
_entity_poly.pdbx_strand_id
1 'polypeptide(L)'
;LLAGASKKAFATNTLTDDVKAEIDKLLWADTLILQFPLWWYAMPAILKGWVDRVYAYGFAYGVGEHSDRRWGDRFGEGTLAGKRAMLIVTTGGWEE
;
A
#
# COMPACT_ATOMS: atom_id res chain seq x y z
N LEU A 1 -8.67 -18.60 -0.77
CA LEU A 1 -8.65 -17.37 0.06
C LEU A 1 -8.07 -16.22 -0.76
N LEU A 2 -8.66 -15.03 -0.65
CA LEU A 2 -8.29 -13.83 -1.43
C LEU A 2 -6.79 -13.49 -1.37
N ALA A 3 -6.17 -13.64 -0.19
CA ALA A 3 -4.74 -13.42 0.01
C ALA A 3 -3.86 -14.31 -0.89
N GLY A 4 -4.20 -15.59 -1.03
CA GLY A 4 -3.45 -16.51 -1.90
C GLY A 4 -3.60 -16.18 -3.39
N ALA A 5 -4.77 -15.69 -3.80
CA ALA A 5 -5.00 -15.25 -5.18
C ALA A 5 -4.20 -13.98 -5.50
N SER A 6 -4.17 -13.00 -4.59
CA SER A 6 -3.33 -11.80 -4.72
C SER A 6 -1.85 -12.15 -4.83
N LYS A 7 -1.35 -13.05 -3.95
CA LYS A 7 0.05 -13.51 -3.97
C LYS A 7 0.41 -14.16 -5.29
N LYS A 8 -0.43 -15.07 -5.77
CA LYS A 8 -0.24 -15.75 -7.05
C LYS A 8 -0.23 -14.73 -8.18
N ALA A 9 -1.20 -13.83 -8.23
CA ALA A 9 -1.31 -12.85 -9.30
C ALA A 9 -0.12 -11.90 -9.39
N PHE A 10 0.42 -11.46 -8.24
CA PHE A 10 1.66 -10.68 -8.22
C PHE A 10 2.85 -11.52 -8.70
N ALA A 11 3.03 -12.73 -8.16
CA ALA A 11 4.15 -13.61 -8.52
C ALA A 11 4.15 -14.05 -10.00
N THR A 12 2.98 -14.20 -10.62
CA THR A 12 2.83 -14.58 -12.03
C THR A 12 2.63 -13.39 -12.97
N ASN A 13 2.75 -12.14 -12.48
CA ASN A 13 2.55 -10.92 -13.24
C ASN A 13 1.17 -10.84 -13.95
N THR A 14 0.11 -11.34 -13.31
CA THR A 14 -1.27 -11.35 -13.84
C THR A 14 -2.20 -10.39 -13.08
N LEU A 15 -1.65 -9.39 -12.39
CA LEU A 15 -2.43 -8.24 -11.92
C LEU A 15 -3.00 -7.46 -13.11
N THR A 16 -4.05 -6.68 -12.88
CA THR A 16 -4.58 -5.79 -13.91
C THR A 16 -3.57 -4.68 -14.24
N ASP A 17 -3.57 -4.20 -15.49
CA ASP A 17 -2.53 -3.28 -15.97
C ASP A 17 -2.53 -1.95 -15.21
N ASP A 18 -3.70 -1.48 -14.78
CA ASP A 18 -3.80 -0.29 -13.92
C ASP A 18 -3.13 -0.51 -12.56
N VAL A 19 -3.24 -1.70 -11.94
CA VAL A 19 -2.55 -2.00 -10.68
C VAL A 19 -1.05 -2.08 -10.87
N LYS A 20 -0.58 -2.69 -11.97
CA LYS A 20 0.85 -2.77 -12.30
C LYS A 20 1.45 -1.37 -12.45
N ALA A 21 0.77 -0.50 -13.20
CA ALA A 21 1.22 0.87 -13.40
C ALA A 21 1.36 1.66 -12.09
N GLU A 22 0.46 1.44 -11.12
CA GLU A 22 0.57 2.08 -9.80
C GLU A 22 1.68 1.49 -8.93
N ILE A 23 1.93 0.18 -9.01
CA ILE A 23 3.08 -0.47 -8.36
C ILE A 23 4.39 0.09 -8.93
N ASP A 24 4.49 0.24 -10.25
CA ASP A 24 5.68 0.79 -10.91
C ASP A 24 5.96 2.23 -10.47
N LYS A 25 4.91 3.05 -10.30
CA LYS A 25 5.05 4.41 -9.74
C LYS A 25 5.58 4.39 -8.31
N LEU A 26 5.10 3.47 -7.47
CA LEU A 26 5.59 3.31 -6.09
C LEU A 26 7.05 2.88 -6.04
N LEU A 27 7.46 1.99 -6.94
CA LEU A 27 8.85 1.56 -7.06
C LEU A 27 9.75 2.68 -7.56
N TRP A 28 9.29 3.48 -8.52
CA TRP A 28 10.01 4.63 -9.07
C TRP A 28 10.17 5.78 -8.07
N ALA A 29 9.14 6.09 -7.28
CA ALA A 29 9.13 7.27 -6.42
C ALA A 29 10.00 7.12 -5.16
N ASP A 30 10.77 8.15 -4.81
CA ASP A 30 11.44 8.24 -3.51
C ASP A 30 10.50 8.69 -2.38
N THR A 31 9.45 9.45 -2.73
CA THR A 31 8.46 10.00 -1.79
C THR A 31 7.05 9.87 -2.33
N LEU A 32 6.15 9.31 -1.52
CA LEU A 32 4.71 9.24 -1.78
C LEU A 32 3.97 10.34 -1.03
N ILE A 33 3.23 11.18 -1.75
CA ILE A 33 2.33 12.17 -1.13
C ILE A 33 0.90 11.75 -1.41
N LEU A 34 0.11 11.56 -0.36
CA LEU A 34 -1.33 11.29 -0.46
C LEU A 34 -2.11 12.52 -0.01
N GLN A 35 -2.74 13.20 -0.97
CA GLN A 35 -3.56 14.37 -0.73
C GLN A 35 -5.04 14.01 -0.82
N PHE A 36 -5.81 14.25 0.24
CA PHE A 36 -7.24 13.96 0.25
C PHE A 36 -8.01 14.75 1.32
N PRO A 37 -9.32 14.99 1.10
CA PRO A 37 -10.19 15.48 2.17
C PRO A 37 -10.49 14.36 3.17
N LEU A 38 -10.47 14.68 4.47
CA LEU A 38 -10.86 13.73 5.51
C LEU A 38 -12.36 13.47 5.46
N TRP A 39 -12.74 12.26 5.06
CA TRP A 39 -14.14 11.84 5.00
C TRP A 39 -14.36 10.72 6.01
N TRP A 40 -15.29 10.93 6.93
CA TRP A 40 -15.62 9.94 7.98
C TRP A 40 -14.38 9.46 8.75
N TYR A 41 -13.51 10.39 9.13
CA TYR A 41 -12.26 10.12 9.85
C TYR A 41 -11.28 9.18 9.10
N ALA A 42 -11.42 9.09 7.77
CA ALA A 42 -10.60 8.24 6.93
C ALA A 42 -10.34 8.88 5.55
N MET A 43 -9.57 8.16 4.73
CA MET A 43 -9.40 8.49 3.32
C MET A 43 -10.70 8.24 2.53
N PRO A 44 -10.96 8.99 1.44
CA PRO A 44 -12.05 8.71 0.53
C PRO A 44 -12.05 7.27 0.00
N ALA A 45 -13.23 6.72 -0.29
CA ALA A 45 -13.39 5.33 -0.72
C ALA A 45 -12.52 4.96 -1.94
N ILE A 46 -12.35 5.88 -2.89
CA ILE A 46 -11.48 5.67 -4.06
C ILE A 46 -10.01 5.47 -3.67
N LEU A 47 -9.51 6.25 -2.69
CA LEU A 47 -8.13 6.10 -2.22
C LEU A 47 -7.98 4.82 -1.39
N LYS A 48 -9.00 4.45 -0.59
CA LYS A 48 -9.01 3.15 0.10
C LYS A 48 -8.99 1.99 -0.89
N GLY A 49 -9.78 2.07 -1.95
CA GLY A 49 -9.81 1.06 -3.01
C GLY A 49 -8.49 0.98 -3.78
N TRP A 50 -7.80 2.11 -4.00
CA TRP A 50 -6.45 2.13 -4.55
C TRP A 50 -5.48 1.39 -3.62
N VAL A 51 -5.48 1.68 -2.31
CA VAL A 51 -4.63 0.97 -1.32
C VAL A 51 -4.91 -0.53 -1.37
N ASP A 52 -6.18 -0.94 -1.32
CA ASP A 52 -6.56 -2.36 -1.28
C ASP A 52 -6.12 -3.16 -2.51
N ARG A 53 -6.05 -2.51 -3.67
CA ARG A 53 -5.66 -3.15 -4.94
C ARG A 53 -4.14 -3.11 -5.18
N VAL A 54 -3.52 -1.97 -4.90
CA VAL A 54 -2.10 -1.71 -5.22
C VAL A 54 -1.17 -2.32 -4.18
N TYR A 55 -1.56 -2.35 -2.91
CA TYR A 55 -0.77 -2.98 -1.85
C TYR A 55 -0.97 -4.50 -1.88
N ALA A 56 -0.60 -5.13 -2.99
CA ALA A 56 -0.80 -6.55 -3.25
C ALA A 56 0.01 -7.45 -2.30
N TYR A 57 -0.51 -8.66 -2.05
CA TYR A 57 0.22 -9.69 -1.30
C TYR A 57 1.46 -10.11 -2.09
N GLY A 58 2.63 -10.10 -1.44
CA GLY A 58 3.91 -10.41 -2.05
C GLY A 58 4.66 -9.17 -2.56
N PHE A 59 3.98 -8.01 -2.55
CA PHE A 59 4.56 -6.70 -2.82
C PHE A 59 4.64 -5.86 -1.54
N ALA A 60 3.49 -5.36 -1.05
CA ALA A 60 3.45 -4.43 0.07
C ALA A 60 3.30 -5.11 1.43
N TYR A 61 2.77 -6.35 1.45
CA TYR A 61 2.62 -7.17 2.65
C TYR A 61 2.73 -8.66 2.30
N GLY A 62 2.88 -9.52 3.31
CA GLY A 62 3.04 -10.96 3.09
C GLY A 62 4.39 -11.34 2.45
N VAL A 63 5.39 -10.48 2.63
CA VAL A 63 6.79 -10.66 2.27
C VAL A 63 7.61 -11.04 3.52
N GLY A 64 8.77 -11.65 3.32
CA GLY A 64 9.66 -12.08 4.40
C GLY A 64 9.26 -13.40 5.07
N GLU A 65 10.19 -13.91 5.88
CA GLU A 65 10.05 -15.16 6.63
C GLU A 65 9.09 -15.01 7.82
N HIS A 66 8.38 -16.08 8.16
CA HIS A 66 7.62 -16.20 9.41
C HIS A 66 8.21 -17.34 10.26
N SER A 67 8.80 -16.98 11.40
CA SER A 67 9.41 -17.86 12.38
C SER A 67 9.33 -17.25 13.79
N ASP A 68 9.82 -17.97 14.80
CA ASP A 68 9.76 -17.53 16.21
C ASP A 68 10.47 -16.19 16.46
N ARG A 69 11.39 -15.81 15.57
CA ARG A 69 12.23 -14.59 15.72
C ARG A 69 11.93 -13.52 14.68
N ARG A 70 11.11 -13.81 13.67
CA ARG A 70 10.79 -12.87 12.58
C ARG A 70 9.38 -13.12 12.06
N TRP A 71 8.58 -12.08 11.90
CA TRP A 71 7.21 -12.22 11.45
C TRP A 71 6.92 -11.31 10.25
N GLY A 72 7.45 -11.71 9.11
CA GLY A 72 7.40 -10.97 7.85
C GLY A 72 8.25 -9.70 7.86
N ASP A 73 8.51 -9.18 6.68
CA ASP A 73 9.19 -7.90 6.51
C ASP A 73 8.14 -6.80 6.47
N ARG A 74 7.94 -6.12 7.60
CA ARG A 74 6.89 -5.11 7.82
C ARG A 74 7.31 -4.10 8.90
N PHE A 75 6.57 -3.00 9.03
CA PHE A 75 6.76 -1.98 10.07
C PHE A 75 8.20 -1.42 10.13
N GLY A 76 8.67 -0.88 9.02
CA GLY A 76 10.03 -0.33 8.86
C GLY A 76 10.90 -1.16 7.91
N GLU A 77 10.48 -2.41 7.65
CA GLU A 77 11.05 -3.30 6.64
C GLU A 77 10.12 -3.46 5.43
N GLY A 78 10.55 -4.23 4.44
CA GLY A 78 9.76 -4.60 3.26
C GLY A 78 10.12 -3.82 2.00
N THR A 79 9.37 -4.02 0.92
CA THR A 79 9.70 -3.54 -0.43
C THR A 79 9.77 -2.02 -0.56
N LEU A 80 9.06 -1.29 0.30
CA LEU A 80 9.05 0.19 0.30
C LEU A 80 10.00 0.79 1.35
N ALA A 81 10.85 -0.01 2.00
CA ALA A 81 11.83 0.48 2.96
C ALA A 81 12.76 1.52 2.31
N GLY A 82 13.09 2.57 3.06
CA GLY A 82 13.91 3.70 2.59
C GLY A 82 13.14 4.80 1.86
N LYS A 83 11.92 4.53 1.38
CA LYS A 83 11.03 5.56 0.80
C LYS A 83 10.34 6.37 1.89
N ARG A 84 9.95 7.60 1.59
CA ARG A 84 9.20 8.49 2.49
C ARG A 84 7.72 8.57 2.08
N ALA A 85 6.85 8.85 3.04
CA ALA A 85 5.44 9.11 2.79
C ALA A 85 4.94 10.31 3.60
N MET A 86 4.02 11.09 3.04
CA MET A 86 3.38 12.23 3.70
C MET A 86 1.90 12.29 3.35
N LEU A 87 1.06 12.64 4.33
CA LEU A 87 -0.36 12.89 4.12
C LEU A 87 -0.62 14.40 4.09
N ILE A 88 -1.35 14.87 3.08
CA ILE A 88 -1.90 16.23 3.04
C ILE A 88 -3.41 16.10 3.18
N VAL A 89 -3.91 16.40 4.37
CA VAL A 89 -5.31 16.17 4.73
C VAL A 89 -6.01 17.49 4.96
N THR A 90 -7.11 17.73 4.24
CA THR A 90 -8.01 18.86 4.54
C THR A 90 -9.18 18.38 5.38
N THR A 91 -9.51 19.11 6.44
CA THR A 91 -10.62 18.82 7.35
C THR A 91 -11.61 19.97 7.34
N GLY A 92 -12.89 19.66 7.58
CA GLY A 92 -13.93 20.69 7.76
C GLY A 92 -14.08 21.15 9.21
N GLY A 93 -13.72 20.29 10.18
CA GLY A 93 -13.79 20.60 11.61
C GLY A 93 -12.68 21.56 12.04
N TRP A 94 -12.95 22.32 13.10
CA TRP A 94 -11.99 23.20 13.75
C TRP A 94 -11.07 22.40 14.70
N GLU A 95 -9.99 23.02 15.18
CA GLU A 95 -8.95 22.37 16.01
C GLU A 95 -9.37 22.15 17.48
N GLU A 96 -10.61 22.46 17.85
CA GLU A 96 -11.10 22.54 19.24
C GLU A 96 -11.30 21.19 19.93
#